data_AF-A0A1E4TP53-F1
#
_entry.id   AF-A0A1E4TP53-F1
#
_cell.length_a   1.000
_cell.length_b   1.000
_cell.length_c   1.000
_cell.angle_alpha   90.00
_cell.angle_beta   90.00
_cell.angle_gamma   90.00
#
_symmetry.space_group_name_H-M   'P 1'
#
loop_
_entity.id
_entity.type
_entity.pdbx_description
1 polymer ?
#
loop_
_entity_poly.entity_id
_entity_poly.type
_entity_poly.pdbx_seq_one_letter_code
_entity_poly.pdbx_strand_id
1 'polypeptide(L)'
;MFRSRLALGRSVFVIRKNVWAVNPIRLNSTGTSSSSSSSSSTPEPRKLTAAQQRKQRDQLAKSSIKDVFELFMPGHADETDTIEIDPTPIYANPKLYLNLTTPQQHYILEELNNKYLRKSWKKMPQDVKRFHYFLAYGNYGPRESFPETNSDQLQFDIPFKIPSFITTQNPSPTTIIKRLPYNINYKKCGPVRLKQFEKDSRMDIVSKIILFITALLTVLNFKRDRKIVNTNKVPTNEYEKYMERIQEQERIIFENEKNRKLNELKNQNVITNETTNGRKWYYLWIK
;
A
#
# COMPACT_ATOMS: atom_id res chain seq x y z
N MET A 1 17.31 21.94 -57.06
CA MET A 1 17.28 20.64 -56.35
C MET A 1 18.19 20.80 -55.14
N PHE A 2 17.83 20.68 -53.87
CA PHE A 2 16.94 19.78 -53.15
C PHE A 2 16.29 20.52 -51.97
N ARG A 3 15.00 20.30 -51.75
CA ARG A 3 14.27 20.72 -50.53
C ARG A 3 14.24 19.53 -49.57
N SER A 4 14.93 19.61 -48.44
CA SER A 4 14.80 18.65 -47.34
C SER A 4 13.70 19.11 -46.38
N ARG A 5 12.50 18.54 -46.56
CA ARG A 5 11.40 18.62 -45.60
C ARG A 5 11.69 17.62 -44.47
N LEU A 6 12.04 18.11 -43.29
CA LEU A 6 12.02 17.31 -42.06
C LEU A 6 10.61 17.33 -41.49
N ALA A 7 9.98 16.16 -41.55
CA ALA A 7 8.66 15.87 -41.00
C ALA A 7 8.71 15.93 -39.47
N LEU A 8 7.94 16.84 -38.88
CA LEU A 8 7.60 16.81 -37.46
C LEU A 8 6.62 15.66 -37.21
N GLY A 9 7.15 14.54 -36.73
CA GLY A 9 6.36 13.44 -36.18
C GLY A 9 5.62 13.91 -34.92
N ARG A 10 4.31 14.11 -35.04
CA ARG A 10 3.40 14.28 -33.90
C ARG A 10 3.32 12.97 -33.13
N SER A 11 4.02 12.88 -32.00
CA SER A 11 3.81 11.83 -31.01
C SER A 11 2.49 12.11 -30.28
N VAL A 12 1.45 11.38 -30.65
CA VAL A 12 0.16 11.37 -29.95
C VAL A 12 0.32 10.51 -28.70
N PHE A 13 0.43 11.16 -27.54
CA PHE A 13 0.37 10.48 -26.25
C PHE A 13 -1.06 9.98 -26.02
N VAL A 14 -1.28 8.69 -26.25
CA VAL A 14 -2.53 7.98 -25.91
C VAL A 14 -2.55 7.79 -24.40
N ILE A 15 -3.30 8.65 -23.70
CA ILE A 15 -3.63 8.47 -22.28
C ILE A 15 -4.62 7.31 -22.20
N ARG A 16 -4.15 6.14 -21.74
CA ARG A 16 -5.02 5.02 -21.38
C ARG A 16 -5.89 5.45 -20.19
N LYS A 17 -7.19 5.58 -20.41
CA LYS A 17 -8.21 5.69 -19.37
C LYS A 17 -8.29 4.35 -18.63
N ASN A 18 -7.77 4.29 -17.40
CA ASN A 18 -8.09 3.18 -16.50
C ASN A 18 -9.50 3.41 -15.96
N VAL A 19 -10.45 2.68 -16.56
CA VAL A 19 -11.83 2.55 -16.10
C VAL A 19 -11.81 1.70 -14.83
N TRP A 20 -12.05 2.33 -13.68
CA TRP A 20 -12.37 1.60 -12.46
C TRP A 20 -13.85 1.21 -12.55
N ALA A 21 -14.11 -0.06 -12.83
CA ALA A 21 -15.45 -0.64 -12.72
C ALA A 21 -15.84 -0.69 -11.24
N VAL A 22 -16.64 0.28 -10.81
CA VAL A 22 -17.33 0.25 -9.52
C VAL A 22 -18.51 -0.70 -9.68
N ASN A 23 -18.42 -1.88 -9.06
CA ASN A 23 -19.60 -2.74 -8.90
C ASN A 23 -20.50 -2.10 -7.84
N PRO A 24 -21.77 -1.75 -8.15
CA PRO A 24 -22.70 -1.31 -7.13
C PRO A 24 -23.09 -2.49 -6.24
N ILE A 25 -22.81 -2.36 -4.95
CA ILE A 25 -23.30 -3.27 -3.91
C ILE A 25 -24.83 -3.13 -3.88
N ARG A 26 -25.53 -4.21 -4.25
CA ARG A 26 -26.98 -4.34 -4.07
C ARG A 26 -27.28 -4.47 -2.58
N LEU A 27 -27.90 -3.44 -2.00
CA LEU A 27 -28.60 -3.54 -0.73
C LEU A 27 -29.93 -4.25 -0.97
N ASN A 28 -30.01 -5.52 -0.58
CA ASN A 28 -31.31 -6.16 -0.38
C ASN A 28 -31.77 -5.88 1.05
N SER A 29 -32.80 -5.06 1.14
CA SER A 29 -33.73 -5.03 2.26
C SER A 29 -34.58 -6.30 2.27
N THR A 30 -34.79 -6.85 3.45
CA THR A 30 -36.09 -7.31 4.02
C THR A 30 -35.84 -8.18 5.25
N GLY A 31 -36.69 -8.03 6.27
CA GLY A 31 -36.93 -9.08 7.27
C GLY A 31 -36.78 -8.64 8.72
N THR A 32 -37.69 -7.79 9.18
CA THR A 32 -38.15 -7.74 10.57
C THR A 32 -38.35 -9.14 11.15
N SER A 33 -37.71 -9.43 12.29
CA SER A 33 -38.30 -10.29 13.32
C SER A 33 -37.77 -9.92 14.70
N SER A 34 -38.74 -9.54 15.52
CA SER A 34 -38.77 -9.39 16.97
C SER A 34 -37.79 -10.28 17.75
N SER A 35 -36.94 -9.67 18.58
CA SER A 35 -36.27 -10.33 19.69
C SER A 35 -37.22 -10.38 20.89
N SER A 36 -37.92 -11.50 21.02
CA SER A 36 -38.47 -11.96 22.29
C SER A 36 -37.36 -12.56 23.14
N SER A 37 -37.35 -12.17 24.40
CA SER A 37 -36.57 -12.74 25.49
C SER A 37 -36.94 -14.19 25.76
N SER A 38 -35.95 -15.10 25.82
CA SER A 38 -35.99 -16.28 26.69
C SER A 38 -34.61 -16.95 26.88
N SER A 39 -34.17 -16.95 28.14
CA SER A 39 -33.48 -18.03 28.87
C SER A 39 -32.30 -18.77 28.22
N SER A 40 -31.12 -18.46 28.75
CA SER A 40 -30.05 -19.37 29.21
C SER A 40 -30.20 -20.87 28.87
N SER A 41 -29.40 -21.33 27.92
CA SER A 41 -28.80 -22.67 27.95
C SER A 41 -27.41 -22.62 27.31
N THR A 42 -26.39 -22.98 28.08
CA THR A 42 -25.01 -23.17 27.61
C THR A 42 -24.95 -24.36 26.64
N PRO A 43 -24.51 -24.17 25.38
CA PRO A 43 -24.26 -25.29 24.48
C PRO A 43 -22.83 -25.81 24.65
N GLU A 44 -22.68 -27.13 24.78
CA GLU A 44 -21.40 -27.84 24.74
C GLU A 44 -20.59 -27.53 23.45
N PRO A 45 -19.24 -27.55 23.52
CA PRO A 45 -18.39 -27.16 22.40
C PRO A 45 -18.45 -28.20 21.27
N ARG A 46 -19.22 -27.88 20.21
CA ARG A 46 -19.17 -28.64 18.95
C ARG A 46 -17.77 -28.52 18.33
N LYS A 47 -17.12 -29.67 18.12
CA LYS A 47 -15.82 -29.74 17.42
C LYS A 47 -15.98 -29.18 15.99
N LEU A 48 -15.41 -28.01 15.75
CA LEU A 48 -15.41 -27.33 14.46
C LEU A 48 -14.73 -28.21 13.39
N THR A 49 -15.28 -28.26 12.18
CA THR A 49 -14.65 -28.98 11.06
C THR A 49 -13.30 -28.35 10.70
N ALA A 50 -12.36 -29.14 10.18
CA ALA A 50 -11.00 -28.68 9.87
C ALA A 50 -10.96 -27.46 8.93
N ALA A 51 -11.94 -27.34 8.03
CA ALA A 51 -12.11 -26.17 7.16
C ALA A 51 -12.54 -24.89 7.91
N GLN A 52 -13.39 -25.03 8.93
CA GLN A 52 -13.81 -23.91 9.79
C GLN A 52 -12.67 -23.46 10.71
N GLN A 53 -11.88 -24.40 11.23
CA GLN A 53 -10.69 -24.08 12.02
C GLN A 53 -9.64 -23.32 11.19
N ARG A 54 -9.43 -23.69 9.92
CA ARG A 54 -8.54 -22.93 9.01
C ARG A 54 -9.04 -21.51 8.79
N LYS A 55 -10.32 -21.30 8.49
CA LYS A 55 -10.90 -19.96 8.32
C LYS A 55 -10.77 -19.09 9.58
N GLN A 56 -10.99 -19.67 10.76
CA GLN A 56 -10.81 -18.96 12.03
C GLN A 56 -9.35 -18.61 12.29
N ARG A 57 -8.41 -19.51 11.98
CA ARG A 57 -6.96 -19.23 12.08
C ARG A 57 -6.53 -18.14 11.10
N ASP A 58 -7.05 -18.16 9.88
CA ASP A 58 -6.76 -17.12 8.87
C ASP A 58 -7.35 -15.78 9.28
N GLN A 59 -8.54 -15.76 9.87
CA GLN A 59 -9.16 -14.55 10.42
C GLN A 59 -8.38 -14.00 11.61
N LEU A 60 -7.98 -14.88 12.54
CA LEU A 60 -7.18 -14.52 13.72
C LEU A 60 -5.78 -14.03 13.32
N ALA A 61 -5.16 -14.64 12.31
CA ALA A 61 -3.88 -14.20 11.78
C ALA A 61 -4.01 -12.82 11.12
N LYS A 62 -5.10 -12.57 10.38
CA LYS A 62 -5.36 -11.26 9.76
C LYS A 62 -5.63 -10.16 10.79
N SER A 63 -6.35 -10.45 11.88
CA SER A 63 -6.54 -9.48 12.97
C SER A 63 -5.22 -9.23 13.70
N SER A 64 -4.45 -10.28 14.00
CA SER A 64 -3.14 -10.14 14.67
C SER A 64 -2.15 -9.32 13.85
N ILE A 65 -2.16 -9.45 12.52
CA ILE A 65 -1.30 -8.62 11.63
C ILE A 65 -1.74 -7.16 11.65
N LYS A 66 -3.06 -6.88 11.69
CA LYS A 66 -3.57 -5.52 11.82
C LYS A 66 -3.15 -4.89 13.14
N ASP A 67 -3.30 -5.59 14.25
CA ASP A 67 -2.92 -5.10 15.58
C ASP A 67 -1.40 -4.83 15.68
N VAL A 68 -0.57 -5.68 15.07
CA VAL A 68 0.88 -5.43 14.98
C VAL A 68 1.16 -4.22 14.10
N PHE A 69 0.46 -4.05 12.99
CA PHE A 69 0.66 -2.90 12.10
C PHE A 69 0.23 -1.58 12.75
N GLU A 70 -0.83 -1.62 13.56
CA GLU A 70 -1.34 -0.51 14.35
C GLU A 70 -0.38 -0.13 15.48
N LEU A 71 0.25 -1.11 16.14
CA LEU A 71 1.31 -0.89 17.13
C LEU A 71 2.57 -0.24 16.52
N PHE A 72 2.88 -0.52 15.24
CA PHE A 72 4.02 0.07 14.53
C PHE A 72 3.72 1.45 13.93
N MET A 73 2.45 1.89 13.88
CA MET A 73 2.01 3.22 13.46
C MET A 73 1.53 4.03 14.68
N PRO A 74 2.42 4.69 15.44
CA PRO A 74 2.00 5.51 16.56
C PRO A 74 1.20 6.72 16.05
N GLY A 75 -0.13 6.66 16.16
CA GLY A 75 -1.05 7.74 15.79
C GLY A 75 -2.42 7.35 15.24
N HIS A 76 -2.86 6.08 15.33
CA HIS A 76 -4.14 5.63 14.77
C HIS A 76 -5.13 5.07 15.78
N ALA A 77 -5.06 5.52 17.04
CA ALA A 77 -5.95 5.06 18.12
C ALA A 77 -6.76 6.17 18.78
N ASP A 78 -7.05 7.26 18.05
CA ASP A 78 -8.15 8.14 18.42
C ASP A 78 -9.13 8.17 17.25
N GLU A 79 -10.36 7.73 17.51
CA GLU A 79 -11.56 8.08 16.77
C GLU A 79 -11.76 9.61 16.85
N THR A 80 -10.83 10.41 16.34
CA THR A 80 -11.14 11.80 16.02
C THR A 80 -11.98 11.73 14.77
N ASP A 81 -13.28 11.70 15.00
CA ASP A 81 -14.34 11.79 14.01
C ASP A 81 -13.90 12.62 12.80
N THR A 82 -14.29 12.15 11.62
CA THR A 82 -14.52 12.95 10.42
C THR A 82 -15.58 14.03 10.67
N ILE A 83 -15.41 14.86 11.70
CA ILE A 83 -16.20 16.07 11.91
C ILE A 83 -15.82 17.00 10.76
N GLU A 84 -16.82 17.37 9.96
CA GLU A 84 -16.71 18.48 9.03
C GLU A 84 -16.38 19.74 9.84
N ILE A 85 -15.09 20.11 9.85
CA ILE A 85 -14.61 21.30 10.54
C ILE A 85 -14.84 22.49 9.62
N ASP A 86 -15.36 23.59 10.17
CA ASP A 86 -15.43 24.85 9.44
C ASP A 86 -14.00 25.35 9.16
N PRO A 87 -13.59 25.51 7.89
CA PRO A 87 -12.24 25.95 7.54
C PRO A 87 -12.04 27.46 7.70
N THR A 88 -13.12 28.24 7.85
CA THR A 88 -13.04 29.71 7.87
C THR A 88 -12.16 30.27 8.99
N PRO A 89 -12.20 29.78 10.26
CA PRO A 89 -11.26 30.23 11.30
C PRO A 89 -9.81 29.89 10.97
N ILE A 90 -9.57 28.79 10.24
CA ILE A 90 -8.22 28.35 9.86
C ILE A 90 -7.65 29.24 8.75
N TYR A 91 -8.49 29.69 7.80
CA TYR A 91 -8.08 30.65 6.78
C TYR A 91 -7.69 32.01 7.39
N ALA A 92 -8.41 32.46 8.42
CA ALA A 92 -8.08 33.68 9.14
C ALA A 92 -6.75 33.57 9.90
N ASN A 93 -6.52 32.44 10.56
CA ASN A 93 -5.32 32.17 11.35
C ASN A 93 -4.61 30.88 10.89
N PRO A 94 -3.67 30.98 9.93
CA PRO A 94 -3.01 29.80 9.36
C PRO A 94 -2.24 28.94 10.38
N LYS A 95 -1.78 29.53 11.50
CA LYS A 95 -1.08 28.79 12.56
C LYS A 95 -1.95 27.70 13.21
N LEU A 96 -3.28 27.88 13.24
CA LEU A 96 -4.20 26.88 13.79
C LEU A 96 -4.16 25.56 13.03
N TYR A 97 -3.83 25.60 11.73
CA TYR A 97 -3.70 24.43 10.88
C TYR A 97 -2.69 23.41 11.40
N LEU A 98 -1.59 23.88 12.02
CA LEU A 98 -0.52 23.02 12.51
C LEU A 98 -0.95 22.19 13.72
N ASN A 99 -1.94 22.66 14.48
CA ASN A 99 -2.44 21.98 15.68
C ASN A 99 -3.50 20.92 15.36
N LEU A 100 -3.98 20.86 14.11
CA LEU A 100 -5.00 19.92 13.67
C LEU A 100 -4.42 18.51 13.48
N THR A 101 -5.29 17.51 13.61
CA THR A 101 -4.89 16.13 13.31
C THR A 101 -4.71 15.94 11.79
N THR A 102 -3.89 14.99 11.37
CA THR A 102 -3.63 14.68 9.96
C THR A 102 -4.90 14.53 9.09
N PRO A 103 -5.96 13.82 9.51
CA PRO A 103 -7.19 13.73 8.69
C PRO A 103 -7.90 15.09 8.53
N GLN A 104 -7.91 15.93 9.57
CA GLN A 104 -8.49 17.27 9.54
C GLN A 104 -7.69 18.19 8.60
N GLN A 105 -6.36 18.10 8.66
CA GLN A 105 -5.48 18.81 7.72
C GLN A 105 -5.75 18.41 6.27
N HIS A 106 -5.98 17.12 5.99
CA HIS A 106 -6.30 16.64 4.66
C HIS A 106 -7.64 17.17 4.17
N TYR A 107 -8.68 17.13 5.02
CA TYR A 107 -10.00 17.66 4.70
C TYR A 107 -9.94 19.13 4.26
N ILE A 108 -9.23 19.97 5.02
CA ILE A 108 -9.07 21.40 4.69
C ILE A 108 -8.35 21.59 3.35
N LEU A 109 -7.32 20.79 3.06
CA LEU A 109 -6.62 20.85 1.78
C LEU A 109 -7.50 20.43 0.61
N GLU A 110 -8.30 19.39 0.78
CA GLU A 110 -9.28 18.96 -0.22
C GLU A 110 -10.33 20.04 -0.46
N GLU A 111 -10.86 20.63 0.59
CA GLU A 111 -11.87 21.68 0.50
C GLU A 111 -11.31 22.94 -0.18
N LEU A 112 -10.09 23.35 0.19
CA LEU A 112 -9.36 24.44 -0.43
C LEU A 112 -9.18 24.21 -1.94
N ASN A 113 -8.75 23.01 -2.32
CA ASN A 113 -8.58 22.63 -3.72
C ASN A 113 -9.93 22.59 -4.46
N ASN A 114 -10.96 21.97 -3.88
CA ASN A 114 -12.28 21.86 -4.50
C ASN A 114 -12.92 23.24 -4.70
N LYS A 115 -12.84 24.13 -3.71
CA LYS A 115 -13.48 25.45 -3.75
C LYS A 115 -12.70 26.48 -4.55
N TYR A 116 -11.36 26.43 -4.57
CA TYR A 116 -10.55 27.54 -5.08
C TYR A 116 -9.52 27.19 -6.16
N LEU A 117 -9.17 25.92 -6.40
CA LEU A 117 -8.16 25.55 -7.41
C LEU A 117 -8.53 26.02 -8.82
N ARG A 118 -9.82 26.00 -9.16
CA ARG A 118 -10.33 26.44 -10.47
C ARG A 118 -10.71 27.92 -10.53
N LYS A 119 -10.68 28.63 -9.40
CA LYS A 119 -11.06 30.05 -9.34
C LYS A 119 -9.87 30.95 -9.68
N SER A 120 -10.14 32.05 -10.39
CA SER A 120 -9.12 33.06 -10.65
C SER A 120 -8.64 33.70 -9.35
N TRP A 121 -7.34 33.92 -9.22
CA TRP A 121 -6.71 34.54 -8.04
C TRP A 121 -7.32 35.90 -7.68
N LYS A 122 -7.84 36.66 -8.66
CA LYS A 122 -8.50 37.94 -8.42
C LYS A 122 -9.80 37.80 -7.62
N LYS A 123 -10.51 36.68 -7.75
CA LYS A 123 -11.81 36.40 -7.10
C LYS A 123 -11.67 35.69 -5.75
N MET A 124 -10.45 35.33 -5.35
CA MET A 124 -10.20 34.63 -4.09
C MET A 124 -10.08 35.64 -2.94
N PRO A 125 -10.71 35.38 -1.77
CA PRO A 125 -10.59 36.24 -0.61
C PRO A 125 -9.15 36.31 -0.11
N GLN A 126 -8.80 37.41 0.55
CA GLN A 126 -7.42 37.66 0.99
C GLN A 126 -6.92 36.64 2.00
N ASP A 127 -7.78 36.18 2.91
CA ASP A 127 -7.41 35.20 3.94
C ASP A 127 -7.06 33.85 3.34
N VAL A 128 -7.81 33.40 2.33
CA VAL A 128 -7.50 32.15 1.61
C VAL A 128 -6.18 32.27 0.84
N LYS A 129 -5.84 33.46 0.30
CA LYS A 129 -4.52 33.70 -0.32
C LYS A 129 -3.40 33.64 0.70
N ARG A 130 -3.58 34.27 1.87
CA ARG A 130 -2.63 34.23 2.99
C ARG A 130 -2.43 32.78 3.45
N PHE A 131 -3.50 32.01 3.52
CA PHE A 131 -3.44 30.59 3.85
C PHE A 131 -2.72 29.75 2.78
N HIS A 132 -2.99 29.96 1.49
CA HIS A 132 -2.22 29.33 0.41
C HIS A 132 -0.73 29.68 0.47
N TYR A 133 -0.41 30.94 0.74
CA TYR A 133 0.97 31.39 0.93
C TYR A 133 1.60 30.70 2.14
N PHE A 134 0.88 30.62 3.26
CA PHE A 134 1.33 29.91 4.44
C PHE A 134 1.58 28.43 4.14
N LEU A 135 0.69 27.73 3.45
CA LEU A 135 0.90 26.32 3.05
C LEU A 135 2.11 26.10 2.12
N ALA A 136 2.55 27.13 1.39
CA ALA A 136 3.71 27.01 0.50
C ALA A 136 5.02 27.45 1.19
N TYR A 137 4.96 28.51 2.00
CA TYR A 137 6.12 29.26 2.48
C TYR A 137 6.10 29.58 3.96
N GLY A 138 5.09 29.12 4.69
CA GLY A 138 4.90 29.38 6.12
C GLY A 138 6.01 28.79 6.98
N ASN A 139 6.11 29.33 8.20
CA ASN A 139 7.13 28.95 9.18
C ASN A 139 6.74 27.66 9.90
N TYR A 140 6.72 26.53 9.19
CA TYR A 140 6.49 25.22 9.77
C TYR A 140 7.42 24.14 9.18
N GLY A 141 7.53 23.01 9.87
CA GLY A 141 8.44 21.92 9.50
C GLY A 141 9.88 22.41 9.32
N PRO A 142 10.50 22.27 8.14
CA PRO A 142 11.88 22.73 7.90
C PRO A 142 12.08 24.26 7.98
N ARG A 143 10.99 25.05 8.07
CA ARG A 143 11.01 26.52 8.12
C ARG A 143 10.62 27.08 9.50
N GLU A 144 10.45 26.26 10.53
CA GLU A 144 10.06 26.73 11.89
C GLU A 144 11.03 27.75 12.49
N SER A 145 12.33 27.62 12.19
CA SER A 145 13.34 28.53 12.70
C SER A 145 13.42 29.86 11.95
N PHE A 146 12.49 30.13 11.04
CA PHE A 146 12.49 31.36 10.25
C PHE A 146 11.84 32.47 11.07
N PRO A 147 12.40 33.70 11.07
CA PRO A 147 11.77 34.80 11.78
C PRO A 147 10.37 35.06 11.23
N GLU A 148 9.42 35.45 12.09
CA GLU A 148 8.11 35.84 11.64
C GLU A 148 8.19 37.17 10.88
N THR A 149 7.50 37.25 9.74
CA THR A 149 7.44 38.45 8.90
C THR A 149 6.45 39.45 9.47
N ASN A 150 6.80 40.05 10.62
CA ASN A 150 5.99 41.09 11.26
C ASN A 150 6.37 42.50 10.81
N SER A 151 7.38 42.63 9.96
CA SER A 151 7.88 43.91 9.43
C SER A 151 7.53 44.04 7.94
N ASP A 152 7.13 45.25 7.51
CA ASP A 152 6.98 45.61 6.08
C ASP A 152 8.29 45.50 5.27
N GLN A 153 9.41 45.24 5.95
CA GLN A 153 10.70 45.00 5.34
C GLN A 153 10.77 43.58 4.74
N LEU A 154 11.19 43.49 3.47
CA LEU A 154 11.45 42.22 2.79
C LEU A 154 12.42 41.36 3.62
N GLN A 155 11.96 40.19 4.05
CA GLN A 155 12.80 39.21 4.74
C GLN A 155 13.50 38.30 3.75
N PHE A 156 14.68 37.82 4.14
CA PHE A 156 15.43 36.86 3.34
C PHE A 156 14.73 35.48 3.38
N ASP A 157 14.52 34.87 2.21
CA ASP A 157 13.85 33.57 2.04
C ASP A 157 14.58 32.40 2.75
N ILE A 158 15.86 32.59 3.10
CA ILE A 158 16.66 31.59 3.82
C ILE A 158 17.45 32.28 4.94
N PRO A 159 17.36 31.81 6.20
CA PRO A 159 18.21 32.27 7.28
C PRO A 159 19.62 31.72 7.04
N PHE A 160 20.42 32.48 6.30
CA PHE A 160 21.84 32.19 6.16
C PHE A 160 22.52 32.32 7.53
N LYS A 161 23.43 31.38 7.83
CA LYS A 161 24.22 31.41 9.07
C LYS A 161 25.05 32.70 9.08
N ILE A 162 24.87 33.54 10.10
CA ILE A 162 25.68 34.74 10.30
C ILE A 162 27.09 34.31 10.74
N PRO A 163 28.16 34.82 10.11
CA PRO A 163 28.18 35.86 9.08
C PRO A 163 27.76 35.30 7.71
N SER A 164 26.59 35.69 7.23
CA SER A 164 26.20 35.49 5.86
C SER A 164 26.94 36.57 5.08
N PHE A 165 27.50 36.24 3.93
CA PHE A 165 28.25 37.19 3.10
C PHE A 165 27.36 38.30 2.49
N ILE A 166 26.18 38.58 3.05
CA ILE A 166 25.29 39.65 2.60
C ILE A 166 25.77 40.92 3.28
N THR A 167 26.72 41.59 2.63
CA THR A 167 27.36 42.81 3.14
C THR A 167 26.42 44.02 3.09
N THR A 168 25.30 43.95 2.35
CA THR A 168 24.44 45.11 2.08
C THR A 168 22.99 44.67 1.85
N GLN A 169 22.04 45.29 2.55
CA GLN A 169 20.59 45.03 2.40
C GLN A 169 19.96 45.77 1.21
N ASN A 170 20.55 46.90 0.81
CA ASN A 170 20.13 47.70 -0.34
C ASN A 170 21.23 47.69 -1.42
N PRO A 171 21.18 46.78 -2.40
CA PRO A 171 22.20 46.75 -3.45
C PRO A 171 22.11 48.00 -4.32
N SER A 172 23.25 48.65 -4.51
CA SER A 172 23.44 49.73 -5.50
C SER A 172 23.69 49.10 -6.88
N PRO A 173 23.44 49.80 -8.00
CA PRO A 173 23.85 49.34 -9.32
C PRO A 173 25.36 49.03 -9.44
N THR A 174 26.17 49.57 -8.54
CA THR A 174 27.61 49.34 -8.44
C THR A 174 27.99 48.13 -7.56
N THR A 175 27.04 47.48 -6.90
CA THR A 175 27.31 46.34 -6.01
C THR A 175 27.75 45.12 -6.82
N ILE A 176 28.98 44.66 -6.59
CA ILE A 176 29.55 43.49 -7.26
C ILE A 176 28.88 42.21 -6.75
N ILE A 177 28.11 41.54 -7.62
CA ILE A 177 27.45 40.27 -7.31
C ILE A 177 28.45 39.12 -7.50
N LYS A 178 28.87 38.49 -6.40
CA LYS A 178 29.69 37.27 -6.43
C LYS A 178 28.80 36.03 -6.51
N ARG A 179 29.24 35.02 -7.28
CA ARG A 179 28.58 33.71 -7.29
C ARG A 179 28.71 33.06 -5.91
N LEU A 180 27.61 32.45 -5.47
CA LEU A 180 27.60 31.62 -4.26
C LEU A 180 28.64 30.48 -4.41
N PRO A 181 29.34 30.08 -3.35
CA PRO A 181 30.26 28.95 -3.40
C PRO A 181 29.52 27.67 -3.82
N TYR A 182 30.12 26.91 -4.74
CA TYR A 182 29.51 25.74 -5.36
C TYR A 182 29.16 24.61 -4.37
N ASN A 183 29.81 24.58 -3.20
CA ASN A 183 29.68 23.50 -2.22
C ASN A 183 28.69 23.79 -1.07
N ILE A 184 27.78 24.78 -1.22
CA ILE A 184 26.79 25.05 -0.18
C ILE A 184 25.74 23.93 -0.16
N ASN A 185 25.64 23.24 0.98
CA ASN A 185 24.57 22.29 1.22
C ASN A 185 23.38 22.98 1.89
N TYR A 186 22.37 23.34 1.10
CA TYR A 186 21.14 24.00 1.55
C TYR A 186 20.34 23.19 2.59
N LYS A 187 20.54 21.86 2.66
CA LYS A 187 19.88 21.01 3.67
C LYS A 187 20.45 21.22 5.07
N LYS A 188 21.68 21.74 5.19
CA LYS A 188 22.33 22.06 6.48
C LYS A 188 22.08 23.52 6.92
N CYS A 189 21.32 24.30 6.16
CA CYS A 189 21.06 25.69 6.46
C CYS A 189 19.99 25.85 7.55
N GLY A 190 20.38 26.35 8.72
CA GLY A 190 19.49 26.57 9.86
C GLY A 190 19.50 25.42 10.87
N PRO A 191 19.23 25.70 12.17
CA PRO A 191 19.36 24.71 13.24
C PRO A 191 18.37 23.55 13.10
N VAL A 192 17.13 23.83 12.68
CA VAL A 192 16.08 22.81 12.51
C VAL A 192 16.38 21.90 11.32
N ARG A 193 16.77 22.47 10.18
CA ARG A 193 17.15 21.68 8.99
C ARG A 193 18.41 20.86 9.22
N LEU A 194 19.37 21.37 9.98
CA LEU A 194 20.55 20.60 10.36
C LEU A 194 20.16 19.38 11.21
N LYS A 195 19.30 19.55 12.22
CA LYS A 195 18.78 18.43 13.03
C LYS A 195 18.01 17.43 12.17
N GLN A 196 17.16 17.89 11.26
CA GLN A 196 16.44 17.04 10.32
C GLN A 196 17.40 16.28 9.41
N PHE A 197 18.40 16.96 8.84
CA PHE A 197 19.42 16.35 8.00
C PHE A 197 20.25 15.31 8.76
N GLU A 198 20.62 15.58 10.01
CA GLU A 198 21.32 14.62 10.87
C GLU A 198 20.45 13.41 11.21
N LYS A 199 19.15 13.61 11.41
CA LYS A 199 18.18 12.53 11.60
C LYS A 199 18.05 11.67 10.35
N ASP A 200 17.83 12.28 9.18
CA ASP A 200 17.63 11.60 7.90
C ASP A 200 18.91 10.94 7.37
N SER A 201 20.09 11.48 7.72
CA SER A 201 21.37 10.88 7.37
C SER A 201 21.68 9.63 8.21
N ARG A 202 21.04 9.49 9.38
CA ARG A 202 21.17 8.30 10.22
C ARG A 202 20.19 7.26 9.69
N MET A 203 20.67 6.02 9.58
CA MET A 203 19.83 4.90 9.20
C MET A 203 18.72 4.66 10.23
N ASP A 204 17.50 4.46 9.74
CA ASP A 204 16.34 4.11 10.56
C ASP A 204 16.60 2.87 11.40
N ILE A 205 15.98 2.83 12.59
CA ILE A 205 16.12 1.71 13.53
C ILE A 205 15.61 0.41 12.89
N VAL A 206 14.51 0.47 12.14
CA VAL A 206 13.95 -0.69 11.42
C VAL A 206 14.94 -1.22 10.39
N SER A 207 15.54 -0.34 9.57
CA SER A 207 16.55 -0.73 8.59
C SER A 207 17.78 -1.34 9.26
N LYS A 208 18.21 -0.84 10.43
CA LYS A 208 19.27 -1.45 11.23
C LYS A 208 18.91 -2.87 11.69
N ILE A 209 17.69 -3.06 12.19
CA ILE A 209 17.21 -4.38 12.62
C ILE A 209 17.16 -5.35 11.44
N ILE A 210 16.63 -4.93 10.29
CA ILE A 210 16.58 -5.76 9.09
C ILE A 210 18.00 -6.16 8.66
N LEU A 211 18.92 -5.20 8.55
CA LEU A 211 20.31 -5.49 8.20
C LEU A 211 20.97 -6.44 9.20
N PHE A 212 20.70 -6.28 10.49
CA PHE A 212 21.19 -7.18 11.52
C PHE A 212 20.64 -8.60 11.37
N ILE A 213 19.32 -8.76 11.15
CA ILE A 213 18.68 -10.05 10.92
C ILE A 213 19.23 -10.70 9.64
N THR A 214 19.38 -9.94 8.56
CA THR A 214 19.96 -10.42 7.31
C THR A 214 21.39 -10.90 7.52
N ALA A 215 22.23 -10.12 8.21
CA ALA A 215 23.60 -10.51 8.54
C ALA A 215 23.65 -11.75 9.46
N LEU A 216 22.72 -11.88 10.41
CA LEU A 216 22.62 -13.06 11.26
C LEU A 216 22.23 -14.30 10.43
N LEU A 217 21.25 -14.18 9.54
CA LEU A 217 20.82 -15.26 8.66
C LEU A 217 21.93 -15.67 7.69
N THR A 218 22.70 -14.74 7.14
CA THR A 218 23.85 -15.09 6.29
C THR A 218 24.88 -15.90 7.07
N VAL A 219 25.24 -15.48 8.29
CA VAL A 219 26.17 -16.24 9.14
C VAL A 219 25.62 -17.63 9.51
N LEU A 220 24.32 -17.74 9.83
CA LEU A 220 23.69 -19.02 10.12
C LEU A 220 23.67 -19.95 8.89
N ASN A 221 23.40 -19.40 7.71
CA ASN A 221 23.46 -20.15 6.45
C ASN A 221 24.88 -20.61 6.15
N PHE A 222 25.90 -19.75 6.30
CA PHE A 222 27.30 -20.15 6.16
C PHE A 222 27.70 -21.26 7.15
N LYS A 223 27.24 -21.18 8.41
CA LYS A 223 27.50 -22.22 9.41
C LYS A 223 26.82 -23.54 9.04
N ARG A 224 25.60 -23.47 8.49
CA ARG A 224 24.86 -24.64 8.00
C ARG A 224 25.58 -25.27 6.81
N ASP A 225 25.97 -24.48 5.81
CA ASP A 225 26.68 -24.96 4.63
C ASP A 225 28.00 -25.63 5.00
N ARG A 226 28.76 -25.02 5.91
CA ARG A 226 30.01 -25.64 6.43
C ARG A 226 29.74 -26.99 7.10
N LYS A 227 28.63 -27.15 7.81
CA LYS A 227 28.21 -28.44 8.38
C LYS A 227 27.89 -29.47 7.28
N ILE A 228 27.23 -29.06 6.21
CA ILE A 228 26.87 -29.94 5.08
C ILE A 228 28.13 -30.45 4.39
N VAL A 229 29.07 -29.55 4.08
CA VAL A 229 30.37 -29.88 3.48
C VAL A 229 31.13 -30.90 4.34
N ASN A 230 31.15 -30.70 5.66
CA ASN A 230 31.87 -31.61 6.56
C ASN A 230 31.17 -32.97 6.74
N THR A 231 29.84 -33.01 6.67
CA THR A 231 29.07 -34.23 6.97
C THR A 231 28.67 -35.00 5.71
N ASN A 232 28.79 -34.39 4.52
CA ASN A 232 28.28 -34.88 3.23
C ASN A 232 26.80 -35.31 3.26
N LYS A 233 26.03 -34.81 4.22
CA LYS A 233 24.60 -35.09 4.38
C LYS A 233 23.82 -33.80 4.22
N VAL A 234 23.07 -33.70 3.13
CA VAL A 234 22.16 -32.59 2.87
C VAL A 234 20.90 -32.79 3.73
N PRO A 235 20.50 -31.82 4.57
CA PRO A 235 19.26 -31.92 5.33
C PRO A 235 18.09 -31.96 4.35
N THR A 236 17.25 -32.98 4.45
CA THR A 236 16.06 -33.08 3.60
C THR A 236 15.05 -32.01 3.99
N ASN A 237 14.59 -31.23 3.02
CA ASN A 237 13.54 -30.24 3.21
C ASN A 237 12.21 -30.94 3.54
N GLU A 238 11.69 -30.76 4.76
CA GLU A 238 10.45 -31.41 5.18
C GLU A 238 9.24 -30.98 4.34
N TYR A 239 9.29 -29.77 3.78
CA TYR A 239 8.26 -29.26 2.89
C TYR A 239 8.25 -30.00 1.54
N GLU A 240 9.41 -30.30 0.97
CA GLU A 240 9.50 -31.10 -0.27
C GLU A 240 8.96 -32.52 -0.03
N LYS A 241 9.36 -33.15 1.07
CA LYS A 241 8.81 -34.46 1.48
C LYS A 241 7.29 -34.43 1.73
N TYR A 242 6.76 -33.29 2.17
CA TYR A 242 5.32 -33.11 2.32
C TYR A 242 4.62 -32.99 0.95
N MET A 243 5.20 -32.21 0.03
CA MET A 243 4.68 -32.05 -1.33
C MET A 243 4.73 -33.35 -2.12
N GLU A 244 5.80 -34.14 -2.01
CA GLU A 244 5.92 -35.46 -2.61
C GLU A 244 4.81 -36.39 -2.13
N ARG A 245 4.52 -36.41 -0.82
CA ARG A 245 3.42 -37.21 -0.26
C ARG A 245 2.06 -36.81 -0.82
N ILE A 246 1.81 -35.51 -1.02
CA ILE A 246 0.57 -35.03 -1.64
C ILE A 246 0.48 -35.52 -3.09
N GLN A 247 1.54 -35.35 -3.88
CA GLN A 247 1.56 -35.76 -5.28
C GLN A 247 1.37 -37.27 -5.44
N GLU A 248 1.97 -38.06 -4.56
CA GLU A 248 1.82 -39.52 -4.58
C GLU A 248 0.38 -39.95 -4.24
N GLN A 249 -0.26 -39.30 -3.27
CA GLN A 249 -1.68 -39.51 -3.00
C GLN A 249 -2.56 -39.14 -4.20
N GLU A 250 -2.29 -38.03 -4.87
CA GLU A 250 -3.03 -37.61 -6.08
C GLU A 250 -2.86 -38.63 -7.22
N ARG A 251 -1.66 -39.17 -7.43
CA ARG A 251 -1.42 -40.24 -8.43
C ARG A 251 -2.22 -41.49 -8.12
N ILE A 252 -2.22 -41.95 -6.87
CA ILE A 252 -2.96 -43.14 -6.44
C ILE A 252 -4.47 -42.93 -6.65
N ILE A 253 -5.00 -41.76 -6.31
CA ILE A 253 -6.42 -41.42 -6.52
C ILE A 253 -6.76 -41.46 -8.01
N PHE A 254 -5.93 -40.83 -8.85
CA PHE A 254 -6.12 -40.79 -10.29
C PHE A 254 -6.08 -42.18 -10.94
N GLU A 255 -5.13 -43.03 -10.53
CA GLU A 255 -5.00 -44.39 -11.03
C GLU A 255 -6.19 -45.27 -10.63
N ASN A 256 -6.66 -45.13 -9.39
CA ASN A 256 -7.86 -45.83 -8.92
C ASN A 256 -9.12 -45.41 -9.70
N GLU A 257 -9.30 -44.12 -9.98
CA GLU A 257 -10.42 -43.65 -10.82
C GLU A 257 -10.34 -44.18 -12.26
N LYS A 258 -9.14 -44.20 -12.84
CA LYS A 258 -8.92 -44.75 -14.19
C LYS A 258 -9.25 -46.25 -14.23
N ASN A 259 -8.80 -47.01 -13.23
CA ASN A 259 -9.09 -48.44 -13.11
C ASN A 259 -10.59 -48.69 -12.89
N ARG A 260 -11.28 -47.85 -12.11
CA ARG A 260 -12.73 -47.96 -11.93
C ARG A 260 -13.48 -47.75 -13.24
N LYS A 261 -13.15 -46.70 -14.01
CA LYS A 261 -13.74 -46.44 -15.33
C LYS A 261 -13.46 -47.56 -16.33
N LEU A 262 -12.26 -48.14 -16.30
CA LEU A 262 -11.91 -49.27 -17.16
C LEU A 262 -12.75 -50.51 -16.84
N ASN A 263 -12.98 -50.79 -15.56
CA ASN A 263 -13.82 -51.90 -15.13
C ASN A 263 -15.30 -51.67 -15.45
N GLU A 264 -15.80 -50.45 -15.30
CA GLU A 264 -17.16 -50.08 -15.73
C GLU A 264 -17.36 -50.30 -17.25
N LEU A 265 -16.39 -49.92 -18.08
CA LEU A 265 -16.41 -50.18 -19.53
C LEU A 265 -16.35 -51.68 -19.87
N LYS A 266 -15.51 -52.45 -19.19
CA LYS A 266 -15.45 -53.92 -19.37
C LYS A 266 -16.79 -54.57 -19.03
N ASN A 267 -17.41 -54.17 -17.92
CA ASN A 267 -18.70 -54.71 -17.50
C ASN A 267 -19.82 -54.34 -18.50
N GLN A 268 -19.83 -53.12 -19.03
CA GLN A 268 -20.76 -52.73 -20.09
C GLN A 268 -20.58 -53.58 -21.36
N ASN A 269 -19.33 -53.83 -21.78
CA ASN A 269 -19.05 -54.66 -22.95
C ASN A 269 -19.49 -56.13 -22.76
N VAL A 270 -19.37 -56.67 -21.55
CA VAL A 270 -19.88 -58.02 -21.22
C VAL A 270 -21.40 -58.07 -21.35
N ILE A 271 -22.11 -57.08 -20.79
CA ILE A 271 -23.58 -56.98 -20.87
C ILE A 271 -24.04 -56.81 -22.34
N THR A 272 -23.35 -56.02 -23.16
CA THR A 272 -23.69 -55.88 -24.58
C THR A 272 -23.45 -57.16 -25.37
N ASN A 273 -22.37 -57.90 -25.09
CA ASN A 273 -22.07 -59.14 -25.79
C ASN A 273 -23.06 -60.27 -25.45
N GLU A 274 -23.53 -60.33 -24.20
CA GLU A 274 -24.57 -61.29 -23.77
C GLU A 274 -25.92 -61.01 -24.43
N THR A 275 -26.28 -59.73 -24.61
CA THR A 275 -27.55 -59.35 -25.27
C THR A 275 -27.54 -59.55 -26.78
N THR A 276 -26.38 -59.50 -27.45
CA THR A 276 -26.27 -59.72 -28.91
C THR A 276 -26.29 -61.19 -29.35
N ASN A 277 -25.97 -62.14 -28.46
CA ASN A 277 -25.94 -63.58 -28.79
C ASN A 277 -27.33 -64.25 -28.87
N GLY A 278 -28.43 -63.52 -28.63
CA GLY A 278 -29.79 -64.06 -28.59
C GLY A 278 -30.60 -64.03 -29.89
N ARG A 279 -30.14 -63.39 -30.98
CA ARG A 279 -30.94 -63.27 -32.22
C ARG A 279 -30.58 -64.36 -33.24
N LYS A 280 -31.35 -65.45 -33.24
CA LYS A 280 -31.33 -66.48 -34.30
C LYS A 280 -32.08 -65.94 -35.53
N TRP A 281 -31.40 -65.86 -36.67
CA TRP A 281 -32.01 -65.49 -37.96
C TRP A 281 -32.61 -66.74 -38.59
N TYR A 282 -33.93 -66.78 -38.78
CA TYR A 282 -34.58 -67.85 -39.56
C TYR A 282 -34.70 -67.38 -41.01
N TYR A 283 -34.13 -68.16 -41.95
CA TYR A 283 -34.32 -67.95 -43.39
C TYR A 283 -35.65 -68.57 -43.81
N LEU A 284 -36.59 -67.73 -44.26
CA LEU A 284 -37.83 -68.17 -44.86
C LEU A 284 -37.58 -68.48 -46.35
N TRP A 285 -37.43 -69.76 -46.69
CA TRP A 285 -37.38 -70.19 -48.08
C TRP A 285 -38.82 -70.23 -48.61
N ILE A 286 -39.19 -69.25 -49.44
CA ILE A 286 -40.41 -69.29 -50.25
C ILE A 286 -40.04 -70.04 -51.54
N LYS A 287 -40.81 -71.09 -51.87
CA LYS A 287 -40.67 -71.90 -53.09
C LYS A 287 -41.83 -71.60 -54.03
#